data_AF-A0A1G7NFJ7-F1
#
_entry.id   AF-A0A1G7NFJ7-F1
#
_cell.length_a   1.000
_cell.length_b   1.000
_cell.length_c   1.000
_cell.angle_alpha   90.00
_cell.angle_beta   90.00
_cell.angle_gamma   90.00
#
_symmetry.space_group_name_H-M   'P 1'
#
loop_
_entity.id
_entity.type
_entity.pdbx_description
1 polymer ?
#
loop_
_entity_poly.entity_id
_entity_poly.type
_entity_poly.pdbx_seq_one_letter_code
_entity_poly.pdbx_strand_id
1 'polypeptide(L)' 'MPLYQVRYRGGKELTFNSPSILREEQIVERVLAEEKIIPGAVEKRSSLQDTITANHLGPIAYTEDESEPITIS' A
#
# COMPACT_ATOMS: atom_id res chain seq x y z
N MET A 1 10.75 2.74 15.46
CA MET A 1 10.30 3.26 14.16
C MET A 1 9.96 2.04 13.34
N PRO A 2 8.68 1.71 13.15
CA PRO A 2 8.28 0.47 12.49
C PRO A 2 8.80 0.38 11.06
N LEU A 3 9.30 -0.80 10.70
CA LEU A 3 9.65 -1.21 9.36
C LEU A 3 8.43 -1.85 8.69
N TYR A 4 8.05 -1.33 7.53
CA TYR A 4 7.01 -1.88 6.67
C TYR A 4 7.63 -2.57 5.47
N GLN A 5 7.25 -3.81 5.22
CA GLN A 5 7.48 -4.48 3.94
C GLN A 5 6.14 -4.70 3.26
N VAL A 6 5.97 -4.18 2.06
CA VAL A 6 4.71 -4.17 1.33
C VAL A 6 4.89 -4.93 0.03
N ARG A 7 4.13 -6.00 -0.15
CA ARG A 7 4.06 -6.79 -1.39
C ARG A 7 2.86 -6.36 -2.21
N TYR A 8 3.09 -6.12 -3.49
CA TYR A 8 2.06 -5.72 -4.44
C TYR A 8 2.42 -6.21 -5.85
N ARG A 9 1.46 -6.13 -6.77
CA ARG A 9 1.57 -6.29 -8.23
C ARG A 9 2.62 -7.33 -8.68
N GLY A 10 2.22 -8.60 -8.70
CA GLY A 10 3.05 -9.67 -9.30
C GLY A 10 4.38 -9.90 -8.58
N GLY A 11 4.46 -9.62 -7.28
CA GLY A 11 5.64 -9.88 -6.45
C GLY A 11 6.60 -8.69 -6.30
N LYS A 12 6.18 -7.47 -6.66
CA LYS A 12 6.91 -6.26 -6.29
C LYS A 12 6.89 -6.08 -4.78
N GLU A 13 7.98 -5.55 -4.25
CA GLU A 13 8.13 -5.26 -2.83
C GLU A 13 8.56 -3.81 -2.64
N LEU A 14 7.95 -3.13 -1.66
CA LEU A 14 8.30 -1.79 -1.21
C LEU A 14 8.61 -1.87 0.27
N THR A 15 9.81 -1.45 0.67
CA THR A 15 10.24 -1.45 2.07
C THR A 15 10.51 -0.03 2.53
N PHE A 16 9.92 0.38 3.65
CA PHE A 16 10.15 1.71 4.21
C PHE A 16 9.94 1.73 5.72
N ASN A 17 10.54 2.73 6.37
CA ASN A 17 10.30 3.02 7.77
C ASN A 17 9.29 4.16 7.93
N SER A 18 8.47 4.10 8.97
CA SER A 18 7.56 5.19 9.34
C SER A 18 7.78 5.63 10.79
N PRO A 19 7.76 6.94 11.10
CA PRO A 19 7.89 7.44 12.47
C PRO A 19 6.71 7.02 13.37
N SER A 20 5.60 6.58 12.79
CA SER A 20 4.38 6.14 13.48
C SER A 20 3.76 4.94 12.79
N ILE A 21 2.88 4.23 13.50
CA ILE A 21 2.03 3.18 12.91
C ILE A 21 1.20 3.79 11.79
N LEU A 22 1.19 3.15 10.62
CA LEU A 22 0.43 3.59 9.45
C LEU A 22 -0.92 2.86 9.37
N ARG A 23 -1.91 3.58 8.84
CA ARG A 23 -3.16 2.96 8.38
C ARG A 23 -2.99 2.41 6.96
N GLU A 24 -3.89 1.51 6.58
CA GLU A 24 -3.90 0.88 5.27
C GLU A 24 -3.93 1.92 4.14
N GLU A 25 -4.69 3.01 4.28
CA GLU A 25 -4.75 4.07 3.27
C GLU A 25 -3.37 4.67 3.00
N GLN A 26 -2.61 4.92 4.06
CA GLN A 26 -1.28 5.53 3.98
C GLN A 26 -0.25 4.57 3.37
N ILE A 27 -0.44 3.26 3.57
CA ILE A 27 0.39 2.23 2.93
C ILE A 27 0.10 2.19 1.43
N VAL A 28 -1.18 2.23 1.04
CA VAL A 28 -1.58 2.29 -0.38
C VAL A 28 -1.06 3.57 -1.05
N GLU A 29 -1.13 4.72 -0.38
CA GLU A 29 -0.57 5.98 -0.89
C GLU A 29 0.94 5.89 -1.17
N ARG A 30 1.69 5.19 -0.31
CA ARG A 30 3.13 4.95 -0.53
C ARG A 30 3.38 4.09 -1.76
N VAL A 31 2.59 3.02 -1.95
CA VAL A 31 2.67 2.17 -3.15
C VAL A 31 2.32 2.97 -4.41
N LEU A 32 1.30 3.82 -4.36
CA LEU A 32 0.92 4.68 -5.46
C LEU A 32 2.03 5.68 -5.81
N ALA A 33 2.66 6.28 -4.80
CA ALA A 33 3.78 7.19 -4.99
C ALA A 33 4.99 6.48 -5.62
N GLU A 34 5.30 5.26 -5.19
CA GLU A 34 6.37 4.42 -5.75
C GLU A 34 6.10 4.10 -7.23
N GLU A 35 4.87 3.75 -7.59
CA GLU A 35 4.46 3.53 -8.98
C GLU A 35 4.27 4.84 -9.78
N LYS A 36 4.53 6.00 -9.18
CA LYS A 36 4.37 7.34 -9.77
C LYS A 36 2.93 7.60 -10.27
N ILE A 37 1.95 7.04 -9.59
CA ILE A 37 0.53 7.22 -9.89
C ILE A 37 0.05 8.51 -9.24
N ILE A 38 -0.48 9.43 -10.05
CA ILE A 38 -0.86 10.77 -9.59
C ILE A 38 -2.10 10.68 -8.67
N PRO A 39 -2.06 11.25 -7.44
CA PRO A 39 -3.15 11.18 -6.46
C PRO A 39 -4.50 11.73 -6.96
N GLY A 40 -4.50 12.65 -7.93
CA GLY A 40 -5.72 13.24 -8.50
C GLY A 40 -6.66 12.23 -9.20
N ALA A 41 -6.20 11.02 -9.51
CA ALA A 41 -7.05 9.92 -9.99
C ALA A 41 -7.72 9.12 -8.85
N VAL A 42 -7.31 9.34 -7.59
CA VAL A 42 -7.71 8.59 -6.40
C VAL A 42 -8.80 9.31 -5.60
N GLU A 43 -8.90 10.65 -5.71
CA GLU A 43 -9.85 11.51 -4.96
C GLU A 43 -11.35 11.24 -5.22
N LYS A 44 -11.70 10.23 -6.02
CA LYS A 44 -13.09 9.86 -6.36
C LYS A 44 -13.45 8.40 -6.11
N ARG A 45 -12.61 7.62 -5.43
CA ARG A 45 -12.88 6.19 -5.21
C ARG A 45 -13.41 5.93 -3.81
N SER A 46 -14.48 5.13 -3.75
CA SER A 46 -15.24 4.88 -2.52
C SER A 46 -14.56 3.91 -1.55
N SER A 47 -13.55 3.15 -2.00
CA SER A 47 -12.79 2.21 -1.16
C SER A 47 -11.31 2.10 -1.57
N LEU A 48 -10.49 1.60 -0.64
CA LEU A 48 -9.09 1.24 -0.93
C LEU A 48 -9.01 0.11 -1.95
N GLN A 49 -9.91 -0.86 -1.88
CA GLN A 49 -10.00 -1.96 -2.82
C GLN A 49 -10.23 -1.48 -4.27
N ASP A 50 -11.12 -0.51 -4.46
CA ASP A 50 -11.34 0.12 -5.76
C ASP A 50 -10.07 0.81 -6.27
N THR A 51 -9.33 1.45 -5.36
CA THR A 51 -8.07 2.13 -5.69
C THR A 51 -6.99 1.14 -6.11
N ILE A 52 -6.85 0.04 -5.39
CA ILE A 52 -5.90 -1.04 -5.68
C ILE A 52 -6.23 -1.69 -7.03
N THR A 53 -7.50 -2.02 -7.24
CA THR A 53 -7.99 -2.70 -8.44
C THR A 53 -7.83 -1.82 -9.68
N ALA A 54 -8.29 -0.57 -9.62
CA ALA A 54 -8.26 0.32 -10.78
C ALA A 54 -6.83 0.76 -11.18
N ASN A 55 -5.86 0.64 -10.27
CA ASN A 55 -4.45 0.88 -10.57
C ASN A 55 -3.66 -0.41 -10.89
N HIS A 56 -4.34 -1.56 -10.99
CA HIS A 56 -3.73 -2.86 -11.26
C HIS A 56 -2.58 -3.20 -10.29
N LEU A 57 -2.73 -2.79 -9.02
CA LEU A 57 -1.72 -3.02 -7.99
C LEU A 57 -1.79 -4.45 -7.43
N GLY A 58 -2.78 -5.26 -7.80
CA GLY A 58 -2.99 -6.60 -7.21
C GLY A 58 -3.31 -6.52 -5.71
N PRO A 59 -3.50 -7.64 -5.00
CA PRO A 59 -3.66 -7.57 -3.56
C PRO A 59 -2.41 -6.96 -2.94
N ILE A 60 -2.61 -5.96 -2.07
CA ILE A 60 -1.52 -5.34 -1.31
C ILE A 60 -1.47 -6.05 0.04
N ALA A 61 -0.32 -6.66 0.35
CA ALA A 61 -0.06 -7.26 1.65
C ALA A 61 1.11 -6.54 2.31
N TYR A 62 1.04 -6.27 3.61
CA TYR A 62 2.13 -5.63 4.34
C TYR A 62 2.45 -6.35 5.65
N THR A 63 3.71 -6.29 6.07
CA THR A 63 4.16 -6.72 7.39
C THR A 63 4.74 -5.53 8.15
N GLU A 64 4.37 -5.37 9.42
CA GLU A 64 4.96 -4.39 10.34
C GLU A 64 5.96 -5.10 11.27
N ASP A 65 7.22 -4.67 11.30
CA ASP A 65 8.27 -5.20 12.19
C ASP A 65 8.34 -6.74 12.22
N GLU A 66 8.30 -7.37 11.04
CA GLU A 66 8.34 -8.84 10.86
C GLU A 66 7.11 -9.60 11.41
N SER A 67 6.00 -8.90 11.65
CA SER A 67 4.71 -9.51 11.99
C SER A 67 4.09 -10.31 10.83
N GLU A 68 3.00 -11.02 11.11
CA GLU A 68 2.23 -11.72 10.09
C GLU A 68 1.74 -10.75 8.99
N PRO A 69 1.74 -11.19 7.72
CA PRO A 69 1.30 -10.35 6.61
C PRO A 69 -0.19 -10.05 6.67
N ILE A 70 -0.53 -8.77 6.65
CA ILE A 70 -1.91 -8.26 6.61
C ILE A 70 -2.23 -7.89 5.16
N THR A 71 -3.34 -8.44 4.63
CA THR A 71 -3.81 -8.11 3.28
C THR A 71 -4.86 -7.00 3.34
N ILE A 72 -4.62 -5.92 2.61
CA ILE A 72 -5.55 -4.79 2.50
C ILE A 72 -6.76 -5.26 1.67
N SER A 73 -7.94 -5.18 2.27
CA SER A 73 -9.19 -5.73 1.72
C SER A 73 -10.08 -4.65 1.14
#